data_AF-A0A226DEM7-F1
#
_entry.id   AF-A0A226DEM7-F1
#
_cell.length_a   1.000
_cell.length_b   1.000
_cell.length_c   1.000
_cell.angle_alpha   90.00
_cell.angle_beta   90.00
_cell.angle_gamma   90.00
#
_symmetry.space_group_name_H-M   'P 1'
#
loop_
_entity.id
_entity.type
_entity.pdbx_description
1 polymer ?
#
loop_
_entity_poly.entity_id
_entity_poly.type
_entity_poly.pdbx_seq_one_letter_code
_entity_poly.pdbx_strand_id
1 'polypeptide(L)'
;MASKLGLLMVLWGVAQLESAVIPKETYYTFLGTYGRLGKGGKYDEVDYYVTFNSKVPIDAERDCEAVFAAHGGGSLVEFGDVAEMDAVNRWLDQYGAGLLYWTGGVYDAIDGYYWKESNEIMTAPVIQHILVTSPPRKVDQLVFSHDSSRRYHMELRPNSNAEAYICEVKRPEKAKSTVETQEKYDCILERIRLAGLPDDTNYWTAGNDLGHEGDFLWDGVGTRVAQFYPAGNGQPDNMGGHENCVSVRKVFPGAVQSAHCMNDEVCDLKFATLCE
;
A
#
# COMPACT_ATOMS: atom_id res chain seq x y z
N MET A 1 3.80 63.81 -2.17
CA MET A 1 2.86 62.93 -1.44
C MET A 1 3.02 61.54 -2.02
N ALA A 2 3.65 60.65 -1.28
CA ALA A 2 3.85 59.24 -1.63
C ALA A 2 3.34 58.40 -0.46
N SER A 3 2.93 57.15 -0.72
CA SER A 3 2.40 56.12 0.21
C SER A 3 0.88 55.91 0.06
N LYS A 4 0.30 54.71 -0.08
CA LYS A 4 0.76 53.31 -0.17
C LYS A 4 -0.48 52.53 -0.64
N LEU A 5 -0.43 51.81 -1.77
CA LEU A 5 -1.39 50.73 -2.03
C LEU A 5 -0.73 49.43 -1.58
N GLY A 6 -1.25 48.84 -0.50
CA GLY A 6 -0.84 47.51 -0.04
C GLY A 6 -1.48 46.44 -0.90
N LEU A 7 -0.65 45.74 -1.69
CA LEU A 7 -1.03 44.54 -2.40
C LEU A 7 -0.97 43.37 -1.40
N LEU A 8 -2.12 42.85 -0.98
CA LEU A 8 -2.20 41.64 -0.17
C LEU A 8 -2.05 40.44 -1.11
N MET A 9 -0.85 39.87 -1.21
CA MET A 9 -0.66 38.57 -1.85
C MET A 9 -1.14 37.48 -0.89
N VAL A 10 -2.28 36.87 -1.20
CA VAL A 10 -2.70 35.62 -0.58
C VAL A 10 -1.91 34.50 -1.28
N LEU A 11 -0.82 34.06 -0.64
CA LEU A 11 -0.12 32.84 -1.03
C LEU A 11 -0.99 31.65 -0.64
N TRP A 12 -1.66 31.04 -1.62
CA TRP A 12 -2.21 29.70 -1.46
C TRP A 12 -1.04 28.73 -1.44
N GLY A 13 -0.75 28.20 -0.25
CA GLY A 13 0.15 27.06 -0.10
C GLY A 13 -0.47 25.87 -0.80
N VAL A 14 0.15 25.41 -1.89
CA VAL A 14 -0.13 24.09 -2.45
C VAL A 14 0.38 23.10 -1.42
N ALA A 15 -0.54 22.43 -0.72
CA ALA A 15 -0.19 21.26 0.08
C ALA A 15 0.25 20.16 -0.88
N GLN A 16 1.56 20.05 -1.09
CA GLN A 16 2.15 18.85 -1.67
C GLN A 16 1.79 17.70 -0.74
N LEU A 17 0.98 16.74 -1.21
CA LEU A 17 0.99 15.40 -0.65
C LEU A 17 2.41 14.86 -0.85
N GLU A 18 3.25 15.07 0.14
CA GLU A 18 4.46 14.27 0.30
C GLU A 18 3.96 12.85 0.51
N SER A 19 4.28 11.95 -0.43
CA SER A 19 4.38 10.53 -0.08
C SER A 19 5.14 10.48 1.23
N ALA A 20 4.67 9.74 2.22
CA ALA A 20 5.31 9.64 3.53
C ALA A 20 6.77 9.15 3.38
N VAL A 21 7.68 10.08 3.08
CA VAL A 21 9.11 9.82 2.95
C VAL A 21 9.61 9.82 4.38
N ILE A 22 9.98 8.64 4.87
CA ILE A 22 10.66 8.47 6.14
C ILE A 22 11.80 9.49 6.22
N PRO A 23 12.04 10.13 7.38
CA PRO A 23 13.09 11.13 7.52
C PRO A 23 14.40 10.65 6.88
N LYS A 24 15.00 11.52 6.05
CA LYS A 24 16.27 11.32 5.31
C LYS A 24 17.47 10.90 6.18
N GLU A 25 17.31 10.84 7.50
CA GLU A 25 18.35 10.52 8.48
C GLU A 25 18.24 9.11 9.09
N THR A 26 17.32 8.28 8.61
CA THR A 26 17.24 6.88 9.05
C THR A 26 18.25 6.03 8.27
N TYR A 27 18.90 5.05 8.93
CA TYR A 27 19.79 4.07 8.27
C TYR A 27 19.03 3.08 7.36
N TYR A 28 17.83 3.46 6.92
CA TYR A 28 16.89 2.65 6.16
C TYR A 28 16.80 3.15 4.73
N THR A 29 16.81 2.21 3.82
CA THR A 29 16.63 2.47 2.40
C THR A 29 15.34 1.82 1.93
N PHE A 30 14.48 2.60 1.28
CA PHE A 30 13.28 2.08 0.64
C PHE A 30 13.64 1.14 -0.51
N LEU A 31 13.12 -0.09 -0.47
CA LEU A 31 13.29 -1.09 -1.53
C LEU A 31 12.19 -0.98 -2.58
N GLY A 32 10.93 -0.94 -2.14
CA GLY A 32 9.77 -0.98 -3.03
C GLY A 32 8.47 -1.24 -2.28
N THR A 33 7.37 -1.16 -3.02
CA THR A 33 6.02 -1.50 -2.54
C THR A 33 5.57 -2.79 -3.25
N TYR A 34 5.08 -3.77 -2.49
CA TYR A 34 4.42 -4.97 -3.02
C TYR A 34 2.94 -4.93 -2.69
N GLY A 35 2.09 -5.27 -3.66
CA GLY A 35 0.67 -5.43 -3.44
C GLY A 35 0.28 -6.90 -3.43
N ARG A 36 -0.42 -7.34 -2.39
CA ARG A 36 -0.88 -8.73 -2.24
C ARG A 36 -2.35 -8.79 -1.88
N LEU A 37 -3.02 -9.85 -2.30
CA LEU A 37 -4.35 -10.17 -1.81
C LEU A 37 -4.22 -10.70 -0.37
N GLY A 38 -4.55 -9.86 0.60
CA GLY A 38 -4.67 -10.21 2.01
C GLY A 38 -5.82 -11.18 2.29
N LYS A 39 -5.88 -11.67 3.53
CA LYS A 39 -6.93 -12.59 3.98
C LYS A 39 -8.30 -11.91 3.89
N GLY A 40 -9.23 -12.55 3.16
CA GLY A 40 -10.57 -12.01 2.89
C GLY A 40 -10.76 -11.40 1.51
N GLY A 41 -9.76 -11.50 0.62
CA GLY A 41 -9.84 -10.98 -0.76
C GLY A 41 -9.64 -9.47 -0.85
N LYS A 42 -9.16 -8.85 0.24
CA LYS A 42 -8.75 -7.44 0.27
C LYS A 42 -7.34 -7.30 -0.29
N TYR A 43 -7.06 -6.18 -0.94
CA TYR A 43 -5.74 -5.89 -1.47
C TYR A 43 -4.94 -5.05 -0.47
N ASP A 44 -3.82 -5.58 -0.01
CA ASP A 44 -2.91 -4.92 0.93
C ASP A 44 -1.67 -4.46 0.17
N GLU A 45 -1.25 -3.20 0.39
CA GLU A 45 0.06 -2.72 -0.05
C GLU A 45 1.02 -2.70 1.14
N VAL A 46 2.22 -3.22 0.91
CA VAL A 46 3.28 -3.30 1.91
C VAL A 46 4.53 -2.63 1.36
N ASP A 47 5.10 -1.72 2.15
CA ASP A 47 6.38 -1.08 1.85
C ASP A 47 7.53 -1.82 2.52
N TYR A 48 8.62 -2.02 1.79
CA TYR A 48 9.81 -2.73 2.29
C TYR A 48 10.98 -1.76 2.42
N TYR A 49 11.65 -1.85 3.56
CA TYR A 49 12.81 -1.06 3.89
C TYR A 49 13.97 -1.96 4.31
N VAL A 50 15.16 -1.70 3.82
CA VAL A 50 16.37 -2.43 4.20
C VAL A 50 17.30 -1.55 5.01
N THR A 51 17.98 -2.14 5.99
CA THR A 51 19.13 -1.53 6.64
C THR A 51 20.30 -2.49 6.69
N PHE A 52 21.50 -1.97 6.50
CA PHE A 52 22.75 -2.72 6.63
C PHE A 52 23.32 -2.64 8.06
N ASN A 53 22.67 -1.90 8.95
CA ASN A 53 23.06 -1.86 10.35
C ASN A 53 22.75 -3.22 10.98
N SER A 54 23.77 -4.03 11.20
CA SER A 54 23.58 -5.41 11.64
C SER A 54 23.22 -5.45 13.13
N LYS A 55 22.11 -6.11 13.46
CA LYS A 55 21.62 -6.27 14.84
C LYS A 55 21.22 -7.71 15.09
N VAL A 56 21.15 -8.08 16.37
CA VAL A 56 20.44 -9.31 16.76
C VAL A 56 18.95 -9.16 16.47
N PRO A 57 18.20 -10.25 16.20
CA PRO A 57 16.86 -10.13 15.67
C PRO A 57 15.88 -9.38 16.58
N ILE A 58 15.98 -9.56 17.90
CA ILE A 58 15.10 -8.85 18.85
C ILE A 58 15.31 -7.33 18.82
N ASP A 59 16.54 -6.89 18.56
CA ASP A 59 16.84 -5.47 18.41
C ASP A 59 16.44 -4.95 17.03
N ALA A 60 16.49 -5.80 16.00
CA ALA A 60 16.01 -5.49 14.65
C ALA A 60 14.47 -5.32 14.62
N GLU A 61 13.73 -6.21 15.27
CA GLU A 61 12.27 -6.11 15.44
C GLU A 61 11.87 -4.80 16.12
N ARG A 62 12.51 -4.49 17.26
CA ARG A 62 12.26 -3.24 17.98
C ARG A 62 12.59 -2.02 17.14
N ASP A 63 13.57 -2.11 16.25
CA ASP A 63 13.93 -1.01 15.36
C ASP A 63 12.89 -0.80 14.27
N CYS A 64 12.39 -1.87 13.63
CA CYS A 64 11.28 -1.78 12.67
C CYS A 64 10.05 -1.13 13.32
N GLU A 65 9.69 -1.56 14.53
CA GLU A 65 8.54 -1.00 15.25
C GLU A 65 8.75 0.49 15.57
N ALA A 66 9.90 0.84 16.15
CA ALA A 66 10.17 2.20 16.60
C ALA A 66 10.31 3.21 15.45
N VAL A 67 10.98 2.81 14.36
CA VAL A 67 11.22 3.69 13.21
C VAL A 67 9.92 3.97 12.46
N PHE A 68 9.03 2.99 12.36
CA PHE A 68 7.78 3.09 11.61
C PHE A 68 6.54 3.33 12.48
N ALA A 69 6.71 3.62 13.77
CA ALA A 69 5.60 3.88 14.70
C ALA A 69 4.63 4.97 14.21
N ALA A 70 5.14 6.02 13.57
CA ALA A 70 4.31 7.09 12.99
C ALA A 70 3.54 6.68 11.72
N HIS A 71 3.84 5.51 11.15
CA HIS A 71 3.29 5.00 9.89
C HIS A 71 2.44 3.74 10.09
N GLY A 72 1.93 3.50 11.29
CA GLY A 72 1.15 2.30 11.62
C GLY A 72 1.97 1.16 12.21
N GLY A 73 3.26 1.38 12.47
CA GLY A 73 4.19 0.38 12.95
C GLY A 73 4.83 -0.41 11.81
N GLY A 74 5.99 -1.00 12.08
CA GLY A 74 6.67 -1.90 11.16
C GLY A 74 7.12 -3.16 11.87
N SER A 75 7.30 -4.23 11.12
CA SER A 75 7.79 -5.51 11.62
C SER A 75 8.93 -6.01 10.74
N LEU A 76 9.64 -7.05 11.16
CA LEU A 76 10.48 -7.78 10.21
C LEU A 76 9.59 -8.39 9.12
N VAL A 77 10.13 -8.49 7.91
CA VAL A 77 9.38 -8.97 6.74
C VAL A 77 8.81 -10.39 6.91
N GLU A 78 7.57 -10.58 6.48
CA GLU A 78 6.87 -11.85 6.42
C GLU A 78 6.34 -12.10 5.00
N PHE A 79 6.98 -13.01 4.29
CA PHE A 79 6.64 -13.31 2.90
C PHE A 79 5.35 -14.14 2.82
N GLY A 80 4.34 -13.58 2.16
CA GLY A 80 3.06 -14.26 1.92
C GLY A 80 3.13 -15.25 0.76
N ASP A 81 3.94 -14.96 -0.26
CA ASP A 81 4.10 -15.81 -1.44
C ASP A 81 5.49 -15.69 -2.09
N VAL A 82 5.75 -16.54 -3.09
CA VAL A 82 7.03 -16.55 -3.81
C VAL A 82 7.21 -15.33 -4.72
N ALA A 83 6.13 -14.75 -5.24
CA ALA A 83 6.22 -13.57 -6.09
C ALA A 83 6.65 -12.33 -5.28
N GLU A 84 6.29 -12.27 -4.00
CA GLU A 84 6.75 -11.30 -3.02
C GLU A 84 8.25 -11.47 -2.74
N MET A 85 8.71 -12.71 -2.50
CA MET A 85 10.14 -13.02 -2.34
C MET A 85 10.95 -12.62 -3.58
N ASP A 86 10.45 -12.95 -4.76
CA ASP A 86 11.03 -12.57 -6.05
C ASP A 86 11.12 -11.04 -6.21
N ALA A 87 10.09 -10.31 -5.77
CA ALA A 87 10.09 -8.85 -5.82
C ALA A 87 11.15 -8.24 -4.90
N VAL A 88 11.20 -8.68 -3.64
CA VAL A 88 12.20 -8.22 -2.67
C VAL A 88 13.61 -8.57 -3.13
N ASN A 89 13.83 -9.79 -3.64
CA ASN A 89 15.11 -10.20 -4.23
C ASN A 89 15.55 -9.25 -5.36
N ARG A 90 14.65 -8.91 -6.29
CA ARG A 90 14.96 -7.97 -7.39
C ARG A 90 15.29 -6.55 -6.89
N TRP A 91 14.68 -6.11 -5.78
CA TRP A 91 15.00 -4.79 -5.22
C TRP A 91 16.36 -4.79 -4.53
N LEU A 92 16.74 -5.89 -3.87
CA LEU A 92 18.03 -6.06 -3.20
C LEU A 92 19.23 -6.07 -4.16
N ASP A 93 19.05 -6.40 -5.44
CA ASP A 93 20.10 -6.35 -6.47
C ASP A 93 20.90 -5.04 -6.49
N GLN A 94 20.27 -3.92 -6.13
CA GLN A 94 20.87 -2.58 -6.17
C GLN A 94 21.82 -2.31 -5.01
N TYR A 95 21.78 -3.17 -3.98
CA TYR A 95 22.31 -2.91 -2.65
C TYR A 95 23.51 -3.81 -2.28
N GLY A 96 23.76 -4.84 -3.08
CA GLY A 96 24.95 -5.68 -2.97
C GLY A 96 24.60 -7.15 -2.75
N ALA A 97 25.35 -8.01 -3.44
CA ALA A 97 25.21 -9.45 -3.36
C ALA A 97 25.85 -10.05 -2.09
N GLY A 98 25.29 -11.17 -1.61
CA GLY A 98 25.92 -12.03 -0.60
C GLY A 98 25.62 -11.63 0.85
N LEU A 99 24.53 -10.90 1.08
CA LEU A 99 24.08 -10.50 2.40
C LEU A 99 22.97 -11.42 2.93
N LEU A 100 22.87 -11.45 4.26
CA LEU A 100 21.81 -12.13 5.01
C LEU A 100 20.96 -11.08 5.71
N TYR A 101 19.65 -11.21 5.58
CA TYR A 101 18.69 -10.26 6.13
C TYR A 101 17.73 -10.95 7.09
N TRP A 102 17.62 -10.51 8.33
CA TRP A 102 16.59 -11.02 9.23
C TRP A 102 15.19 -10.83 8.64
N THR A 103 14.36 -11.86 8.84
CA THR A 103 12.93 -11.89 8.54
C THR A 103 12.15 -12.14 9.83
N GLY A 104 10.82 -11.98 9.80
CA GLY A 104 9.93 -12.36 10.90
C GLY A 104 9.78 -13.88 11.09
N GLY A 105 10.45 -14.68 10.26
CA GLY A 105 10.30 -16.13 10.24
C GLY A 105 11.09 -16.80 11.34
N VAL A 106 10.46 -17.68 12.10
CA VAL A 106 11.06 -18.40 13.24
C VAL A 106 10.88 -19.90 13.05
N TYR A 107 11.83 -20.67 13.57
CA TYR A 107 11.64 -22.10 13.80
C TYR A 107 11.55 -22.37 15.31
N ASP A 108 10.48 -23.06 15.71
CA ASP A 108 10.34 -23.68 17.03
C ASP A 108 10.12 -25.20 16.90
N ALA A 109 10.59 -25.97 17.89
CA ALA A 109 10.51 -27.43 17.86
C ALA A 109 9.08 -27.99 17.98
N ILE A 110 8.13 -27.19 18.46
CA ILE A 110 6.72 -27.54 18.64
C ILE A 110 5.93 -27.12 17.39
N ASP A 111 6.06 -25.87 16.98
CA ASP A 111 5.22 -25.27 15.93
C ASP A 111 5.84 -25.34 14.52
N GLY A 112 7.11 -25.72 14.42
CA GLY A 112 7.84 -25.75 13.15
C GLY A 112 8.18 -24.34 12.66
N TYR A 113 8.04 -24.11 11.34
CA TYR A 113 8.33 -22.81 10.72
C TYR A 113 7.08 -21.93 10.69
N TYR A 114 7.17 -20.73 11.27
CA TYR A 114 6.06 -19.79 11.33
C TYR A 114 6.54 -18.34 11.25
N TRP A 115 5.61 -17.47 10.86
CA TRP A 115 5.73 -16.02 10.84
C TRP A 115 5.31 -15.47 12.21
N LYS A 116 6.21 -14.74 12.88
CA LYS A 116 6.06 -14.37 14.28
C LYS A 116 4.99 -13.28 14.53
N GLU A 117 4.90 -12.28 13.66
CA GLU A 117 3.98 -11.15 13.82
C GLU A 117 2.56 -11.56 13.47
N SER A 118 2.37 -12.23 12.32
CA SER A 118 1.06 -12.76 11.94
C SER A 118 0.64 -14.00 12.74
N ASN A 119 1.58 -14.65 13.43
CA ASN A 119 1.39 -15.92 14.12
C ASN A 119 0.86 -17.02 13.17
N GLU A 120 1.45 -17.09 11.97
CA GLU A 120 1.01 -17.97 10.89
C GLU A 120 2.04 -19.05 10.56
N ILE A 121 1.59 -20.29 10.44
CA ILE A 121 2.43 -21.39 9.95
C ILE A 121 2.81 -21.11 8.49
N MET A 122 4.11 -21.22 8.18
CA MET A 122 4.58 -21.05 6.80
C MET A 122 4.02 -22.16 5.91
N THR A 123 3.44 -21.77 4.78
CA THR A 123 2.88 -22.70 3.80
C THR A 123 3.86 -22.95 2.65
N ALA A 124 3.65 -24.05 1.91
CA ALA A 124 4.24 -24.17 0.58
C ALA A 124 3.55 -23.15 -0.34
N PRO A 125 4.29 -22.30 -1.09
CA PRO A 125 5.65 -22.54 -1.60
C PRO A 125 6.82 -21.87 -0.83
N VAL A 126 6.55 -21.02 0.15
CA VAL A 126 7.59 -20.28 0.88
C VAL A 126 8.56 -21.22 1.59
N ILE A 127 8.04 -22.22 2.31
CA ILE A 127 8.86 -23.17 3.08
C ILE A 127 9.84 -23.99 2.22
N GLN A 128 9.57 -24.15 0.92
CA GLN A 128 10.43 -24.89 -0.01
C GLN A 128 11.75 -24.14 -0.32
N HIS A 129 11.82 -22.85 -0.01
CA HIS A 129 13.01 -22.04 -0.20
C HIS A 129 13.91 -22.02 1.04
N ILE A 130 13.58 -22.77 2.09
CA ILE A 130 14.42 -22.90 3.29
C ILE A 130 15.51 -23.96 3.05
N LEU A 131 16.78 -23.54 3.08
CA LEU A 131 17.92 -24.43 3.12
C LEU A 131 18.24 -24.82 4.56
N VAL A 132 18.06 -26.11 4.87
CA VAL A 132 18.44 -26.68 6.17
C VAL A 132 19.89 -27.15 6.07
N THR A 133 20.83 -26.27 6.42
CA THR A 133 22.27 -26.55 6.40
C THR A 133 22.79 -27.19 7.70
N SER A 134 22.05 -27.04 8.80
CA SER A 134 22.32 -27.67 10.09
C SER A 134 21.01 -28.02 10.82
N PRO A 135 21.03 -28.99 11.76
CA PRO A 135 19.87 -29.28 12.59
C PRO A 135 19.40 -28.01 13.32
N PRO A 136 18.10 -27.66 13.25
CA PRO A 136 17.58 -26.49 13.94
C PRO A 136 17.82 -26.60 15.44
N ARG A 137 18.28 -25.53 16.08
CA ARG A 137 18.27 -25.43 17.54
C ARG A 137 16.89 -25.01 18.02
N LYS A 138 16.70 -25.09 19.34
CA LYS A 138 15.41 -24.84 19.99
C LYS A 138 14.80 -23.47 19.61
N VAL A 139 15.62 -22.47 19.31
CA VAL A 139 15.17 -21.16 18.81
C VAL A 139 16.21 -20.64 17.82
N ASP A 140 15.94 -20.77 16.52
CA ASP A 140 16.70 -20.13 15.44
C ASP A 140 15.74 -19.25 14.62
N GLN A 141 16.27 -18.17 14.03
CA GLN A 141 15.50 -17.24 13.20
C GLN A 141 15.92 -17.36 11.74
N LEU A 142 14.98 -17.16 10.84
CA LEU A 142 15.22 -17.23 9.40
C LEU A 142 15.81 -15.91 8.91
N VAL A 143 16.89 -16.04 8.15
CA VAL A 143 17.39 -14.96 7.29
C VAL A 143 17.00 -15.22 5.85
N PHE A 144 16.74 -14.15 5.12
CA PHE A 144 16.67 -14.13 3.66
C PHE A 144 18.08 -13.91 3.11
N SER A 145 18.58 -14.84 2.32
CA SER A 145 19.87 -14.76 1.63
C SER A 145 19.66 -14.34 0.18
N HIS A 146 20.44 -13.36 -0.27
CA HIS A 146 20.46 -12.88 -1.66
C HIS A 146 21.88 -12.98 -2.23
N ASP A 147 22.05 -13.49 -3.46
CA ASP A 147 23.34 -13.59 -4.13
C ASP A 147 23.45 -12.80 -5.45
N SER A 148 24.67 -12.65 -5.96
CA SER A 148 24.99 -11.89 -7.19
C SER A 148 24.42 -12.50 -8.46
N SER A 149 23.92 -13.74 -8.39
CA SER A 149 23.25 -14.43 -9.48
C SER A 149 21.72 -14.27 -9.38
N ARG A 150 21.23 -13.35 -8.52
CA ARG A 150 19.81 -13.12 -8.25
C ARG A 150 19.09 -14.34 -7.68
N ARG A 151 19.83 -15.26 -7.07
CA ARG A 151 19.23 -16.39 -6.38
C ARG A 151 18.98 -15.99 -4.94
N TYR A 152 17.90 -16.49 -4.38
CA TYR A 152 17.62 -16.35 -2.97
C TYR A 152 17.26 -17.70 -2.36
N HIS A 153 17.46 -17.78 -1.06
CA HIS A 153 16.93 -18.82 -0.21
C HIS A 153 16.77 -18.26 1.19
N MET A 154 16.06 -18.98 2.06
CA MET A 154 16.07 -18.70 3.49
C MET A 154 16.93 -19.72 4.20
N GLU A 155 17.61 -19.32 5.27
CA GLU A 155 18.36 -20.26 6.12
C GLU A 155 18.19 -19.91 7.60
N LEU A 156 18.32 -20.91 8.46
CA LEU A 156 18.26 -20.72 9.91
C LEU A 156 19.60 -20.19 10.42
N ARG A 157 19.52 -19.22 11.32
CA ARG A 157 20.69 -18.62 11.96
C ARG A 157 20.49 -18.51 13.47
N PRO A 158 21.60 -18.60 14.25
CA PRO A 158 21.58 -18.25 15.66
C PRO A 158 20.97 -16.87 15.89
N ASN A 159 19.99 -16.77 16.80
CA ASN A 159 19.46 -15.49 17.24
C ASN A 159 20.50 -14.61 17.98
N SER A 160 21.68 -15.14 18.28
CA SER A 160 22.83 -14.39 18.78
C SER A 160 23.63 -13.68 17.68
N ASN A 161 23.38 -13.97 16.41
CA ASN A 161 24.08 -13.34 15.30
C ASN A 161 23.58 -11.92 15.08
N ALA A 162 24.48 -11.04 14.67
CA ALA A 162 24.11 -9.74 14.13
C ALA A 162 24.09 -9.84 12.60
N GLU A 163 22.95 -9.54 11.99
CA GLU A 163 22.77 -9.55 10.54
C GLU A 163 22.00 -8.28 10.12
N ALA A 164 22.10 -7.91 8.84
CA ALA A 164 21.24 -6.89 8.25
C ALA A 164 19.76 -7.32 8.33
N TYR A 165 18.81 -6.44 8.03
CA TYR A 165 17.40 -6.82 8.11
C TYR A 165 16.49 -5.98 7.22
N ILE A 166 15.34 -6.58 6.93
CA ILE A 166 14.29 -5.98 6.10
C ILE A 166 13.08 -5.79 7.00
N CYS A 167 12.61 -4.56 7.07
CA CYS A 167 11.33 -4.23 7.69
C CYS A 167 10.24 -4.17 6.63
N GLU A 168 9.07 -4.68 6.96
CA GLU A 168 7.84 -4.42 6.25
C GLU A 168 6.99 -3.39 7.01
N VAL A 169 6.32 -2.52 6.27
CA VAL A 169 5.38 -1.53 6.79
C VAL A 169 4.10 -1.70 5.99
N LYS A 170 3.07 -2.24 6.62
CA LYS A 170 1.74 -2.33 6.02
C LYS A 170 1.23 -0.92 5.85
N ARG A 171 0.94 -0.52 4.61
CA ARG A 171 0.26 0.75 4.41
C ARG A 171 -1.11 0.63 5.08
N PRO A 172 -1.57 1.69 5.78
CA PRO A 172 -2.99 1.75 6.10
C PRO A 172 -3.78 1.49 4.81
N GLU A 173 -4.92 0.78 4.91
CA GLU A 173 -5.82 0.59 3.77
C GLU A 173 -5.95 1.96 3.09
N LYS A 174 -5.52 2.06 1.82
CA LYS A 174 -5.70 3.31 1.09
C LYS A 174 -7.19 3.56 1.07
N ALA A 175 -7.63 4.62 1.73
CA ALA A 175 -9.04 4.95 1.76
C ALA A 175 -9.48 5.10 0.30
N LYS A 176 -10.66 4.58 -0.05
CA LYS A 176 -11.20 4.88 -1.37
C LYS A 176 -11.26 6.40 -1.50
N SER A 177 -10.93 6.94 -2.67
CA SER A 177 -10.88 8.38 -2.83
C SER A 177 -12.26 8.99 -2.65
N THR A 178 -12.33 10.01 -1.81
CA THR A 178 -13.46 10.92 -1.73
C THR A 178 -13.33 12.00 -2.80
N VAL A 179 -14.47 12.59 -3.18
CA VAL A 179 -14.54 13.67 -4.18
C VAL A 179 -15.37 14.80 -3.62
N GLU A 180 -14.81 15.55 -2.67
CA GLU A 180 -15.55 16.59 -1.96
C GLU A 180 -15.65 17.91 -2.73
N THR A 181 -14.75 18.15 -3.69
CA THR A 181 -14.68 19.40 -4.46
C THR A 181 -14.35 19.17 -5.94
N GLN A 182 -14.65 20.17 -6.76
CA GLN A 182 -14.27 20.19 -8.18
C GLN A 182 -12.74 20.13 -8.35
N GLU A 183 -11.97 20.77 -7.48
CA GLU A 183 -10.51 20.76 -7.54
C GLU A 183 -9.94 19.36 -7.26
N LYS A 184 -10.51 18.64 -6.28
CA LYS A 184 -10.14 17.24 -6.00
C LYS A 184 -10.48 16.34 -7.18
N TYR A 185 -11.65 16.55 -7.78
CA TYR A 185 -12.07 15.85 -8.97
C TYR A 185 -11.09 16.05 -10.15
N ASP A 186 -10.75 17.30 -10.47
CA ASP A 186 -9.83 17.64 -11.55
C ASP A 186 -8.43 17.03 -11.29
N CYS A 187 -7.98 17.03 -10.03
CA CYS A 187 -6.73 16.39 -9.61
C CYS A 187 -6.74 14.87 -9.85
N ILE A 188 -7.84 14.19 -9.53
CA ILE A 188 -8.02 12.75 -9.79
C ILE A 188 -7.92 12.46 -11.29
N LEU A 189 -8.59 13.24 -12.14
CA LEU A 189 -8.54 13.04 -13.59
C LEU A 189 -7.14 13.22 -14.15
N GLU A 190 -6.43 14.26 -13.72
CA GLU A 190 -5.05 14.48 -14.15
C GLU A 190 -4.13 13.33 -13.70
N ARG A 191 -4.37 12.76 -12.51
CA ARG A 191 -3.62 11.59 -12.03
C ARG A 191 -3.90 10.33 -12.85
N ILE A 192 -5.15 10.05 -13.19
CA ILE A 192 -5.52 8.93 -14.08
C ILE A 192 -4.77 9.06 -15.41
N ARG A 193 -4.81 10.26 -16.00
CA ARG A 193 -4.14 10.58 -17.27
C ARG A 193 -2.61 10.42 -17.18
N LEU A 194 -1.98 10.96 -16.14
CA LEU A 194 -0.53 10.88 -15.92
C LEU A 194 -0.04 9.47 -15.63
N ALA A 195 -0.88 8.63 -14.99
CA ALA A 195 -0.57 7.23 -14.72
C ALA A 195 -0.67 6.33 -15.97
N GLY A 196 -1.15 6.86 -17.11
CA GLY A 196 -1.36 6.09 -18.32
C GLY A 196 -2.45 5.04 -18.17
N LEU A 197 -3.35 5.22 -17.21
CA LEU A 197 -4.51 4.35 -17.03
C LEU A 197 -5.50 4.58 -18.17
N PRO A 198 -6.35 3.60 -18.50
CA PRO A 198 -7.29 3.75 -19.59
C PRO A 198 -8.26 4.92 -19.32
N ASP A 199 -8.23 5.92 -20.19
CA ASP A 199 -9.18 7.04 -20.14
C ASP A 199 -10.59 6.62 -20.59
N ASP A 200 -10.80 5.37 -20.97
CA ASP A 200 -12.07 4.76 -21.43
C ASP A 200 -12.73 3.80 -20.43
N THR A 201 -12.24 3.74 -19.19
CA THR A 201 -12.86 2.95 -18.12
C THR A 201 -13.49 3.81 -17.04
N ASN A 202 -14.33 3.17 -16.24
CA ASN A 202 -14.91 3.71 -15.02
C ASN A 202 -14.03 3.36 -13.81
N TYR A 203 -14.09 4.18 -12.78
CA TYR A 203 -13.39 3.95 -11.53
C TYR A 203 -14.29 4.16 -10.31
N TRP A 204 -14.21 3.27 -9.32
CA TRP A 204 -14.92 3.39 -8.06
C TRP A 204 -14.34 4.49 -7.17
N THR A 205 -15.21 5.18 -6.45
CA THR A 205 -14.88 6.12 -5.36
C THR A 205 -15.29 5.53 -4.00
N ALA A 206 -15.13 6.31 -2.92
CA ALA A 206 -15.67 5.95 -1.60
C ALA A 206 -17.19 6.11 -1.46
N GLY A 207 -17.86 6.81 -2.38
CA GLY A 207 -19.25 7.21 -2.19
C GLY A 207 -20.20 6.02 -2.31
N ASN A 208 -21.12 5.87 -1.37
CA ASN A 208 -22.21 4.88 -1.43
C ASN A 208 -23.34 5.25 -0.47
N ASP A 209 -24.54 4.72 -0.67
CA ASP A 209 -25.69 4.85 0.22
C ASP A 209 -26.19 3.50 0.76
N LEU A 210 -25.31 2.48 0.77
CA LEU A 210 -25.61 1.11 1.24
C LEU A 210 -26.16 1.05 2.67
N GLY A 211 -25.83 2.04 3.50
CA GLY A 211 -26.36 2.15 4.87
C GLY A 211 -27.80 2.65 4.93
N HIS A 212 -28.18 3.57 4.04
CA HIS A 212 -29.52 4.12 3.94
C HIS A 212 -29.75 4.75 2.56
N GLU A 213 -30.63 4.13 1.78
CA GLU A 213 -31.00 4.54 0.42
C GLU A 213 -31.27 6.06 0.31
N GLY A 214 -30.62 6.71 -0.66
CA GLY A 214 -30.70 8.14 -0.91
C GLY A 214 -29.83 9.02 0.00
N ASP A 215 -29.12 8.44 0.98
CA ASP A 215 -28.15 9.14 1.83
C ASP A 215 -26.72 8.67 1.55
N PHE A 216 -26.17 9.20 0.45
CA PHE A 216 -24.80 8.90 0.06
C PHE A 216 -23.80 9.45 1.07
N LEU A 217 -22.95 8.57 1.58
CA LEU A 217 -21.83 8.86 2.47
C LEU A 217 -20.51 8.44 1.81
N TRP A 218 -19.44 9.15 2.14
CA TRP A 218 -18.08 8.72 1.84
C TRP A 218 -17.67 7.62 2.81
N ASP A 219 -17.48 6.39 2.30
CA ASP A 219 -16.99 5.25 3.08
C ASP A 219 -15.63 5.59 3.73
N GLY A 220 -15.40 5.10 4.95
CA GLY A 220 -14.21 5.40 5.75
C GLY A 220 -14.23 6.75 6.49
N VAL A 221 -14.89 7.79 5.96
CA VAL A 221 -14.97 9.13 6.61
C VAL A 221 -16.35 9.39 7.23
N GLY A 222 -17.41 8.81 6.66
CA GLY A 222 -18.79 8.94 7.15
C GLY A 222 -19.43 10.31 6.90
N THR A 223 -18.79 11.17 6.11
CA THR A 223 -19.33 12.47 5.71
C THR A 223 -20.25 12.31 4.50
N ARG A 224 -21.28 13.16 4.42
CA ARG A 224 -22.24 13.14 3.32
C ARG A 224 -21.59 13.52 2.00
N VAL A 225 -21.94 12.81 0.93
CA VAL A 225 -21.64 13.23 -0.44
C VAL A 225 -22.48 14.47 -0.74
N ALA A 226 -21.85 15.64 -0.68
CA ALA A 226 -22.57 16.91 -0.81
C ALA A 226 -23.11 17.13 -2.22
N GLN A 227 -22.32 16.76 -3.23
CA GLN A 227 -22.67 16.87 -4.65
C GLN A 227 -21.77 15.98 -5.51
N PHE A 228 -22.18 15.76 -6.77
CA PHE A 228 -21.46 14.98 -7.77
C PHE A 228 -20.74 15.93 -8.74
N TYR A 229 -19.46 15.67 -9.02
CA TYR A 229 -18.56 16.54 -9.78
C TYR A 229 -18.01 15.88 -11.04
N PRO A 230 -18.22 16.49 -12.20
CA PRO A 230 -19.57 16.86 -12.61
C PRO A 230 -20.46 15.61 -12.62
N ALA A 231 -21.73 15.74 -12.25
CA ALA A 231 -22.69 14.66 -12.43
C ALA A 231 -22.85 14.30 -13.93
N GLY A 232 -22.98 13.01 -14.23
CA GLY A 232 -23.44 12.57 -15.55
C GLY A 232 -24.82 13.15 -15.86
N ASN A 233 -25.21 13.16 -17.14
CA ASN A 233 -26.49 13.74 -17.53
C ASN A 233 -27.67 13.04 -16.83
N GLY A 234 -28.30 13.74 -15.87
CA GLY A 234 -29.43 13.25 -15.08
C GLY A 234 -29.08 12.53 -13.78
N GLN A 235 -27.80 12.53 -13.37
CA GLN A 235 -27.29 11.65 -12.32
C GLN A 235 -27.11 12.40 -10.97
N PRO A 236 -27.15 11.70 -9.82
CA PRO A 236 -27.49 10.29 -9.68
C PRO A 236 -28.98 10.03 -10.02
N ASP A 237 -29.29 8.91 -10.68
CA ASP A 237 -30.66 8.58 -11.12
C ASP A 237 -31.24 7.30 -10.50
N ASN A 238 -30.44 6.57 -9.73
CA ASN A 238 -30.81 5.33 -9.08
C ASN A 238 -31.56 4.37 -10.02
N MET A 239 -30.99 4.11 -11.19
CA MET A 239 -31.64 3.33 -12.23
C MET A 239 -31.98 1.94 -11.71
N GLY A 240 -33.28 1.60 -11.71
CA GLY A 240 -33.77 0.31 -11.23
C GLY A 240 -33.82 0.15 -9.71
N GLY A 241 -33.50 1.21 -8.94
CA GLY A 241 -33.55 1.20 -7.48
C GLY A 241 -32.44 0.36 -6.83
N HIS A 242 -31.27 0.28 -7.46
CA HIS A 242 -30.16 -0.57 -7.03
C HIS A 242 -28.77 0.01 -7.37
N GLU A 243 -28.67 1.32 -7.61
CA GLU A 243 -27.41 1.99 -7.92
C GLU A 243 -26.87 2.70 -6.69
N ASN A 244 -26.16 1.94 -5.86
CA ASN A 244 -25.85 2.37 -4.49
C ASN A 244 -24.38 2.74 -4.30
N CYS A 245 -23.58 2.74 -5.38
CA CYS A 245 -22.14 3.01 -5.32
C CYS A 245 -21.75 4.10 -6.33
N VAL A 246 -20.86 5.00 -5.93
CA VAL A 246 -20.46 6.16 -6.74
C VAL A 246 -19.19 5.86 -7.53
N SER A 247 -19.25 6.04 -8.85
CA SER A 247 -18.12 5.93 -9.76
C SER A 247 -17.79 7.26 -10.43
N VAL A 248 -16.57 7.36 -10.95
CA VAL A 248 -16.15 8.34 -11.96
C VAL A 248 -16.14 7.59 -13.30
N ARG A 249 -17.17 7.82 -14.13
CA ARG A 249 -17.39 7.14 -15.42
C ARG A 249 -17.04 8.03 -16.59
N LYS A 250 -16.58 7.47 -17.71
CA LYS A 250 -16.49 8.24 -18.94
C LYS A 250 -17.88 8.46 -19.55
N VAL A 251 -18.17 9.68 -19.99
CA VAL A 251 -19.34 9.95 -20.83
C VAL A 251 -18.98 9.73 -22.30
N PHE A 252 -19.66 8.78 -22.97
CA PHE A 252 -19.53 8.61 -24.42
C PHE A 252 -20.13 9.84 -25.13
N PRO A 253 -19.43 10.47 -26.09
CA PRO A 253 -19.75 11.81 -26.52
C PRO A 253 -20.97 11.87 -27.44
N GLY A 254 -21.96 12.66 -27.02
CA GLY A 254 -22.72 13.53 -27.91
C GLY A 254 -22.14 14.96 -27.85
N ALA A 255 -21.09 15.22 -28.63
CA ALA A 255 -20.56 16.55 -29.00
C ALA A 255 -19.85 17.45 -27.95
N VAL A 256 -19.63 17.04 -26.70
CA VAL A 256 -18.74 17.78 -25.77
C VAL A 256 -17.67 16.83 -25.22
N GLN A 257 -16.47 17.37 -24.96
CA GLN A 257 -15.21 16.67 -24.67
C GLN A 257 -15.36 15.42 -23.79
N SER A 258 -14.46 14.45 -24.00
CA SER A 258 -14.24 13.27 -23.17
C SER A 258 -13.97 13.68 -21.72
N ALA A 259 -15.04 13.91 -20.97
CA ALA A 259 -15.00 14.14 -19.55
C ALA A 259 -15.48 12.85 -18.88
N HIS A 260 -14.75 12.46 -17.84
CA HIS A 260 -15.38 11.63 -16.84
C HIS A 260 -16.46 12.47 -16.13
N CYS A 261 -17.45 11.80 -15.57
CA CYS A 261 -18.50 12.36 -14.73
C CYS A 261 -18.77 11.40 -13.59
N MET A 262 -19.24 11.90 -12.45
CA MET A 262 -19.70 11.05 -11.37
C MET A 262 -21.08 10.45 -11.69
N ASN A 263 -21.27 9.20 -11.28
CA ASN A 263 -22.47 8.40 -11.47
C ASN A 263 -22.74 7.56 -10.23
N ASP A 264 -24.00 7.36 -9.85
CA ASP A 264 -24.35 6.20 -9.05
C ASP A 264 -24.49 4.99 -9.97
N GLU A 265 -24.06 3.84 -9.48
CA GLU A 265 -23.94 2.61 -10.27
C GLU A 265 -24.24 1.41 -9.38
N VAL A 266 -24.56 0.29 -10.01
CA VAL A 266 -24.70 -1.00 -9.33
C VAL A 266 -23.35 -1.42 -8.76
N CYS A 267 -23.25 -1.56 -7.44
CA CYS A 267 -22.02 -1.85 -6.72
C CYS A 267 -21.28 -3.11 -7.19
N ASP A 268 -21.98 -4.08 -7.77
CA ASP A 268 -21.42 -5.36 -8.22
C ASP A 268 -20.62 -5.26 -9.53
N LEU A 269 -20.70 -4.12 -10.22
CA LEU A 269 -19.93 -3.86 -11.44
C LEU A 269 -18.42 -3.86 -11.16
N LYS A 270 -17.65 -4.34 -12.14
CA LYS A 270 -16.20 -4.53 -12.02
C LYS A 270 -15.45 -3.32 -12.56
N PHE A 271 -15.23 -2.33 -11.70
CA PHE A 271 -14.36 -1.18 -11.97
C PHE A 271 -13.10 -1.23 -11.11
N ALA A 272 -12.04 -0.58 -11.59
CA ALA A 272 -10.87 -0.31 -10.76
C ALA A 272 -11.23 0.72 -9.68
N THR A 273 -10.60 0.68 -8.52
CA THR A 273 -10.91 1.61 -7.42
C THR A 273 -9.87 2.73 -7.36
N LEU A 274 -10.34 3.96 -7.21
CA LEU A 274 -9.48 5.09 -6.85
C LEU A 274 -9.23 5.04 -5.35
N CYS A 275 -7.96 5.09 -4.94
CA CYS A 275 -7.60 5.17 -3.55
C CYS A 275 -6.68 6.36 -3.29
N GLU A 276 -6.76 6.92 -2.08
CA GLU A 276 -5.93 8.02 -1.58
C GLU A 276 -5.00 7.62 -0.43
#